data_AF-A0A2E1L989-F1
#
_entry.id   AF-A0A2E1L989-F1
#
_cell.length_a   1.000
_cell.length_b   1.000
_cell.length_c   1.000
_cell.angle_alpha   90.00
_cell.angle_beta   90.00
_cell.angle_gamma   90.00
#
_symmetry.space_group_name_H-M   'P 1'
#
loop_
_entity.id
_entity.type
_entity.pdbx_description
1 polymer ?
#
loop_
_entity_poly.entity_id
_entity_poly.type
_entity_poly.pdbx_seq_one_letter_code
_entity_poly.pdbx_strand_id
1 'polypeptide(L)'
;MFKLSTGELTVEDIKGAIDKPEISVDFGVAPPDWLVLWGVSWEKFQLPVEENNNFTFTEVPNDKAMERTMRNRWEHGARLEMKSMLYHEWSYLGRLPIVKHKN
;
A
#
# COMPACT_ATOMS: atom_id res chain seq x y z
N MET A 1 -10.41 -5.59 -2.37
CA MET A 1 -10.43 -7.03 -2.00
C MET A 1 -10.58 -7.83 -3.29
N PHE A 2 -9.61 -8.66 -3.65
CA PHE A 2 -9.52 -9.25 -5.01
C PHE A 2 -10.72 -10.15 -5.37
N LYS A 3 -11.12 -11.07 -4.48
CA LYS A 3 -12.26 -11.95 -4.72
C LYS A 3 -13.61 -11.22 -4.80
N LEU A 4 -13.78 -10.08 -4.11
CA LEU A 4 -14.95 -9.21 -4.30
C LEU A 4 -14.96 -8.58 -5.70
N SER A 5 -13.79 -8.13 -6.20
CA SER A 5 -13.72 -7.50 -7.53
C SER A 5 -13.90 -8.49 -8.68
N THR A 6 -13.61 -9.78 -8.47
CA THR A 6 -13.85 -10.85 -9.46
C THR A 6 -15.24 -11.47 -9.35
N GLY A 7 -16.01 -11.13 -8.30
CA GLY A 7 -17.32 -11.71 -8.03
C GLY A 7 -17.29 -13.13 -7.45
N GLU A 8 -16.09 -13.65 -7.11
CA GLU A 8 -15.92 -14.95 -6.44
C GLU A 8 -16.34 -14.93 -4.97
N LEU A 9 -16.47 -13.73 -4.38
CA LEU A 9 -16.95 -13.51 -3.02
C LEU A 9 -18.08 -12.48 -3.06
N THR A 10 -19.13 -12.68 -2.28
CA THR A 10 -20.23 -11.72 -2.13
C THR A 10 -20.10 -10.91 -0.85
N VAL A 11 -20.87 -9.82 -0.75
CA VAL A 11 -20.92 -9.01 0.48
C VAL A 11 -21.60 -9.79 1.60
N GLU A 12 -22.55 -10.66 1.25
CA GLU A 12 -23.27 -11.55 2.16
C GLU A 12 -22.32 -12.55 2.83
N ASP A 13 -21.33 -13.08 2.09
CA ASP A 13 -20.30 -13.98 2.64
C ASP A 13 -19.46 -13.28 3.71
N ILE A 14 -19.13 -11.99 3.52
CA ILE A 14 -18.38 -11.20 4.50
C ILE A 14 -19.21 -10.98 5.76
N LYS A 15 -20.48 -10.59 5.60
CA LYS A 15 -21.40 -10.40 6.73
C LYS A 15 -21.58 -11.70 7.50
N GLY A 16 -21.77 -12.82 6.80
CA GLY A 16 -21.90 -14.14 7.38
C GLY A 16 -20.70 -14.55 8.21
N ALA A 17 -19.47 -14.27 7.75
CA ALA A 17 -18.26 -14.58 8.50
C ALA A 17 -18.08 -13.73 9.77
N ILE A 18 -18.60 -12.49 9.78
CA ILE A 18 -18.61 -11.64 10.98
C ILE A 18 -19.62 -12.18 12.00
N ASP A 19 -20.82 -12.55 11.54
CA ASP A 19 -21.91 -12.99 12.41
C ASP A 19 -21.72 -14.44 12.92
N LYS A 20 -21.00 -15.28 12.16
CA LYS A 20 -20.77 -16.70 12.44
C LYS A 20 -19.29 -17.07 12.28
N PRO A 21 -18.41 -16.60 13.17
CA PRO A 21 -16.96 -16.80 13.06
C PRO A 21 -16.53 -18.27 13.11
N GLU A 22 -17.38 -19.17 13.61
CA GLU A 22 -17.18 -20.62 13.60
C GLU A 22 -17.28 -21.26 12.20
N ILE A 23 -17.89 -20.58 11.24
CA ILE A 23 -18.01 -21.06 9.86
C ILE A 23 -16.82 -20.52 9.07
N SER A 24 -15.93 -21.43 8.67
CA SER A 24 -14.75 -21.08 7.87
C SER A 24 -15.16 -20.57 6.48
N VAL A 25 -14.70 -19.38 6.13
CA VAL A 25 -14.84 -18.78 4.79
C VAL A 25 -13.44 -18.50 4.24
N ASP A 26 -13.12 -19.00 3.04
CA ASP A 26 -11.83 -18.75 2.39
C ASP A 26 -11.85 -17.44 1.58
N PHE A 27 -11.33 -16.38 2.19
CA PHE A 27 -11.13 -15.09 1.53
C PHE A 27 -9.91 -15.06 0.59
N GLY A 28 -9.09 -16.12 0.60
CA GLY A 28 -7.76 -16.11 0.02
C GLY A 28 -6.78 -15.26 0.82
N VAL A 29 -5.50 -15.35 0.46
CA VAL A 29 -4.43 -14.55 1.07
C VAL A 29 -3.88 -13.62 0.02
N ALA A 30 -3.87 -12.31 0.29
CA ALA A 30 -3.21 -11.35 -0.57
C ALA A 30 -1.68 -11.53 -0.47
N PRO A 31 -0.94 -11.44 -1.58
CA PRO A 31 0.52 -11.47 -1.53
C PRO A 31 1.06 -10.38 -0.58
N PRO A 32 2.07 -10.70 0.26
CA PRO A 32 2.60 -9.74 1.22
C PRO A 32 3.43 -8.64 0.56
N ASP A 33 3.84 -8.82 -0.70
CA ASP A 33 4.68 -7.90 -1.47
C ASP A 33 4.20 -6.44 -1.48
N TRP A 34 2.90 -6.23 -1.31
CA TRP A 34 2.25 -4.92 -1.38
C TRP A 34 1.75 -4.42 -0.02
N LEU A 35 1.97 -5.18 1.06
CA LEU A 35 1.60 -4.76 2.41
C LEU A 35 2.73 -3.89 2.98
N VAL A 36 2.42 -2.60 3.17
CA VAL A 36 3.39 -1.62 3.66
C VAL A 36 2.91 -1.03 4.98
N LEU A 37 3.78 -1.09 5.99
CA LEU A 37 3.58 -0.31 7.22
C LEU A 37 3.89 1.16 6.93
N TRP A 38 2.84 1.94 6.68
CA TRP A 38 2.97 3.36 6.32
C TRP A 38 3.41 4.23 7.51
N GLY A 39 2.81 4.02 8.67
CA GLY A 39 3.11 4.80 9.86
C GLY A 39 2.50 4.20 11.12
N VAL A 40 2.99 4.67 12.25
CA VAL A 40 2.44 4.34 13.57
C VAL A 40 2.06 5.65 14.23
N SER A 41 0.80 5.76 14.64
CA SER A 41 0.29 6.93 15.35
C SER A 41 0.27 6.65 16.85
N TRP A 42 0.79 7.58 17.63
CA TRP A 42 0.67 7.60 19.08
C TRP A 42 0.00 8.90 19.52
N GLU A 43 -0.69 8.88 20.67
CA GLU A 43 -1.42 10.06 21.17
C GLU A 43 -0.52 11.31 21.29
N LYS A 44 0.73 11.12 21.72
CA LYS A 44 1.74 12.20 21.85
C LYS A 44 2.48 12.52 20.56
N PHE A 45 2.41 11.64 19.56
CA PHE A 45 3.13 11.75 18.29
C PHE A 45 2.17 11.32 17.19
N GLN A 46 1.26 12.24 16.84
CA GLN A 46 0.37 12.01 15.72
C GLN A 46 1.14 12.06 14.41
N LEU A 47 0.62 11.35 13.41
CA LEU A 47 1.15 11.42 12.06
C LEU A 47 1.01 12.87 11.53
N PRO A 48 1.94 13.33 10.67
CA PRO A 48 1.81 14.63 10.04
C PRO A 48 0.49 14.73 9.27
N VAL A 49 -0.12 15.92 9.29
CA VAL A 49 -1.39 16.20 8.58
C VAL A 49 -1.15 16.35 7.07
N GLU A 50 0.05 16.78 6.68
CA GLU A 50 0.44 16.94 5.27
C GLU A 50 1.26 15.73 4.80
N GLU A 51 0.73 15.01 3.81
CA GLU A 51 1.42 13.92 3.12
C GLU A 51 2.23 14.49 1.94
N ASN A 52 3.46 14.01 1.75
CA ASN A 52 4.29 14.42 0.62
C ASN A 52 3.91 13.62 -0.64
N ASN A 53 2.79 14.00 -1.26
CA ASN A 53 2.23 13.32 -2.42
C ASN A 53 2.97 13.58 -3.74
N ASN A 54 4.21 14.08 -3.70
CA ASN A 54 5.00 14.35 -4.90
C ASN A 54 5.76 13.09 -5.37
N PHE A 55 5.01 12.06 -5.73
CA PHE A 55 5.53 10.84 -6.35
C PHE A 55 4.56 10.37 -7.44
N THR A 56 5.11 9.75 -8.49
CA THR A 56 4.33 9.18 -9.59
C THR A 56 4.75 7.74 -9.77
N PHE A 57 3.79 6.84 -9.92
CA PHE A 57 4.04 5.44 -10.25
C PHE A 57 3.91 5.20 -11.75
N THR A 58 4.72 4.30 -12.27
CA THR A 58 4.58 3.82 -13.64
C THR A 58 3.30 3.01 -13.76
N GLU A 59 2.41 3.41 -14.68
CA GLU A 59 1.15 2.71 -14.92
C GLU A 59 1.37 1.25 -15.32
N VAL A 60 0.39 0.40 -14.96
CA VAL A 60 0.37 -1.01 -15.40
C VAL A 60 0.33 -1.04 -16.94
N PRO A 61 1.20 -1.80 -17.61
CA PRO A 61 1.13 -1.94 -19.05
C PRO A 61 -0.22 -2.55 -19.46
N ASN A 62 -0.97 -1.86 -20.32
CA ASN A 62 -2.35 -2.22 -20.69
C ASN A 62 -2.47 -2.96 -22.04
N ASP A 63 -1.37 -3.54 -22.52
CA ASP A 63 -1.40 -4.27 -23.80
C ASP A 63 -2.01 -5.67 -23.62
N LYS A 64 -2.99 -6.00 -24.48
CA LYS A 64 -3.70 -7.30 -24.47
C LYS A 64 -2.77 -8.48 -24.72
N ALA A 65 -1.64 -8.25 -25.38
CA ALA A 65 -0.60 -9.24 -25.64
C ALA A 65 0.66 -8.98 -24.78
N MET A 66 0.51 -8.45 -23.56
CA MET A 66 1.65 -8.20 -22.69
C MET A 66 2.42 -9.49 -22.43
N GLU A 67 3.66 -9.54 -22.91
CA GLU A 67 4.55 -10.65 -22.66
C GLU A 67 4.84 -10.79 -21.16
N ARG A 68 4.90 -12.04 -20.67
CA ARG A 68 5.22 -12.37 -19.27
C ARG A 68 6.48 -11.64 -18.78
N THR A 69 7.49 -11.51 -19.63
CA THR A 69 8.75 -10.81 -19.32
C THR A 69 8.53 -9.32 -19.08
N MET A 70 7.70 -8.65 -19.89
CA MET A 70 7.35 -7.24 -19.69
C MET A 70 6.62 -7.04 -18.38
N ARG A 71 5.65 -7.91 -18.07
CA ARG A 71 4.93 -7.87 -16.79
C ARG A 71 5.86 -8.00 -15.60
N ASN A 72 6.76 -8.98 -15.62
CA ASN A 72 7.72 -9.21 -14.54
C ASN A 72 8.66 -8.01 -14.35
N ARG A 73 9.11 -7.38 -15.44
CA ARG A 73 9.96 -6.19 -15.39
C ARG A 73 9.22 -5.00 -14.80
N TRP A 74 7.98 -4.78 -15.23
CA TRP A 74 7.14 -3.73 -14.68
C TRP A 74 6.88 -3.97 -13.19
N GLU A 75 6.54 -5.19 -12.79
CA GLU A 75 6.30 -5.54 -11.38
C GLU A 75 7.54 -5.31 -10.51
N HIS A 76 8.73 -5.62 -11.04
CA HIS A 76 9.99 -5.31 -10.38
C HIS A 76 10.25 -3.80 -10.27
N GLY A 77 9.97 -3.04 -11.33
CA GLY A 77 10.06 -1.58 -11.34
C GLY A 77 9.12 -0.93 -10.32
N ALA A 78 7.85 -1.35 -10.31
CA ALA A 78 6.84 -0.88 -9.36
C ALA A 78 7.25 -1.12 -7.90
N ARG A 79 7.86 -2.28 -7.59
CA ARG A 79 8.43 -2.54 -6.26
C ARG A 79 9.53 -1.54 -5.89
N LEU A 80 10.41 -1.20 -6.83
CA LEU A 80 11.47 -0.22 -6.60
C LEU A 80 10.91 1.21 -6.42
N GLU A 81 9.90 1.58 -7.21
CA GLU A 81 9.20 2.87 -7.07
C GLU A 81 8.55 3.01 -5.70
N MET A 82 7.84 1.99 -5.21
CA MET A 82 7.27 1.98 -3.86
C MET A 82 8.34 2.10 -2.78
N LYS A 83 9.44 1.37 -2.91
CA LYS A 83 10.55 1.44 -1.96
C LYS A 83 11.18 2.84 -1.95
N SER A 84 11.32 3.47 -3.12
CA SER A 84 11.82 4.84 -3.27
C SER A 84 10.89 5.86 -2.59
N MET A 85 9.58 5.76 -2.83
CA MET A 85 8.58 6.60 -2.18
C MET A 85 8.68 6.50 -0.64
N LEU A 86 8.78 5.28 -0.08
CA LEU A 86 8.90 5.10 1.37
C LEU A 86 10.17 5.74 1.95
N TYR A 87 11.31 5.60 1.25
CA TYR A 87 12.54 6.26 1.68
C TYR A 87 12.43 7.77 1.61
N HIS A 88 11.75 8.31 0.60
CA HIS A 88 11.51 9.73 0.47
C HIS A 88 10.66 10.26 1.63
N GLU A 89 9.57 9.59 1.96
CA GLU A 89 8.72 9.92 3.11
C GLU A 89 9.50 9.87 4.44
N TRP A 90 10.24 8.79 4.70
CA TRP A 90 11.04 8.68 5.93
C TRP A 90 12.15 9.73 6.01
N SER A 91 12.74 10.11 4.87
CA SER A 91 13.72 11.20 4.83
C SER A 91 13.12 12.55 5.21
N TYR A 92 11.83 12.75 4.97
CA TYR A 92 11.11 13.96 5.35
C TYR A 92 10.79 13.96 6.84
N LEU A 93 10.25 12.84 7.36
CA LEU A 93 9.97 12.67 8.79
C LEU A 93 11.20 12.83 9.68
N GLY A 94 12.38 12.41 9.20
CA GLY A 94 13.65 12.53 9.93
C GLY A 94 14.25 13.93 9.96
N ARG A 95 13.66 14.93 9.30
CA ARG A 95 14.20 16.30 9.29
C ARG A 95 13.93 17.00 10.62
N LEU A 96 15.00 17.42 11.28
CA LEU A 96 14.89 18.27 12.46
C LEU A 96 14.47 19.70 12.03
N PRO A 97 13.60 20.36 12.81
CA PRO A 97 13.22 21.74 12.53
C PRO A 97 14.45 22.64 12.57
N ILE A 98 14.58 23.54 11.60
CA ILE A 98 15.67 24.51 11.55
C ILE A 98 15.45 25.55 12.65
N VAL A 99 16.12 25.38 13.78
CA VAL A 99 16.09 26.36 14.88
C VAL A 99 17.13 27.45 14.61
N LYS A 100 16.69 28.62 14.13
CA LYS A 100 17.55 29.81 14.06
C LYS A 100 17.77 30.35 15.46
N HIS A 101 19.01 30.32 15.94
CA HIS A 101 19.38 30.99 17.18
C HIS A 101 19.39 32.50 16.91
N LYS A 102 18.68 33.28 17.73
CA LYS A 102 18.84 34.75 17.73
C LYS A 102 20.14 35.06 18.48
N ASN A 103 21.08 35.70 17.78
CA ASN A 103 22.23 36.35 18.40
C ASN A 103 21.79 37.58 19.20
#